data_AF-A0A1Q6VMP6-F1
#
_entry.id   AF-A0A1Q6VMP6-F1
#
_cell.length_a   1.000
_cell.length_b   1.000
_cell.length_c   1.000
_cell.angle_alpha   90.00
_cell.angle_beta   90.00
_cell.angle_gamma   90.00
#
_symmetry.space_group_name_H-M   'P 1'
#
loop_
_entity.id
_entity.type
_entity.pdbx_description
1 polymer ?
#
loop_
_entity_poly.entity_id
_entity_poly.type
_entity_poly.pdbx_seq_one_letter_code
_entity_poly.pdbx_strand_id
1 'polypeptide(L)'
;MRRSLGLVHWGIIMNGDRLIGVSVVVICLLAAAGLAEAFPVSSAAWSDGQWEQHCNDVRTTYNRTAPLSAKTLTLKPEDPRFLDFLYWAWANKIIEHQVEQMGGTEWNGPANGVIFHWAPGSRWEAHTVVPLDHAIRHIAGEHNWQDNMFKEFFEKFGPVKGVNIRQRLSMDKPPTWAQFLQHIGGPDSPYYRYVFHQESAIDPVRRTVTLVGGQGVRFEYSFDRYLQEIKEVLTDCKSYQFFELYDRYGTGFASKTGWAGQPVSKP
;
A
#
# COMPACT_ATOMS: atom_id res chain seq x y z
N MET A 1 62.36 -0.07 -22.97
CA MET A 1 62.91 -0.57 -24.26
C MET A 1 62.54 -2.04 -24.41
N ARG A 2 61.99 -2.41 -25.57
CA ARG A 2 61.82 -3.76 -26.14
C ARG A 2 61.53 -4.92 -25.18
N ARG A 3 60.31 -5.45 -25.22
CA ARG A 3 60.10 -6.90 -25.07
C ARG A 3 59.69 -7.50 -26.41
N SER A 4 60.59 -8.32 -26.91
CA SER A 4 60.50 -9.18 -28.07
C SER A 4 59.73 -10.47 -27.75
N LEU A 5 58.94 -10.90 -28.74
CA LEU A 5 58.76 -12.25 -29.27
C LEU A 5 58.66 -13.46 -28.31
N GLY A 6 57.57 -14.21 -28.49
CA GLY A 6 57.42 -15.59 -28.06
C GLY A 6 56.19 -16.23 -28.71
N LEU A 7 56.24 -16.44 -30.02
CA LEU A 7 55.35 -17.36 -30.72
C LEU A 7 55.69 -18.78 -30.23
N VAL A 8 54.70 -19.51 -29.70
CA VAL A 8 54.77 -20.97 -29.61
C VAL A 8 53.49 -21.54 -30.21
N HIS A 9 53.65 -22.06 -31.42
CA HIS A 9 52.72 -22.95 -32.09
C HIS A 9 52.58 -24.24 -31.27
N TRP A 10 51.35 -24.60 -30.91
CA TRP A 10 50.99 -25.98 -30.63
C TRP A 10 49.82 -26.34 -31.54
N GLY A 11 50.11 -27.15 -32.54
CA GLY A 11 49.11 -27.73 -33.42
C GLY A 11 48.25 -28.74 -32.65
N ILE A 12 46.93 -28.61 -32.76
CA ILE A 12 46.01 -29.67 -32.36
C ILE A 12 45.61 -30.40 -33.63
N ILE A 13 46.16 -31.60 -33.75
CA ILE A 13 45.72 -32.66 -34.68
C ILE A 13 44.35 -33.12 -34.17
N MET A 14 43.29 -32.91 -34.96
CA MET A 14 42.00 -33.57 -34.71
C MET A 14 41.94 -34.83 -35.56
N ASN A 15 42.20 -35.96 -34.90
CA ASN A 15 41.88 -37.30 -35.38
C ASN A 15 40.55 -37.74 -34.73
N GLY A 16 39.79 -38.57 -35.45
CA GLY A 16 38.40 -38.89 -35.17
C GLY A 16 38.09 -39.61 -33.85
N ASP A 17 36.77 -39.67 -33.62
CA ASP A 17 36.06 -40.54 -32.67
C ASP A 17 36.30 -40.32 -31.17
N ARG A 18 35.42 -39.51 -30.55
CA ARG A 18 34.52 -39.92 -29.46
C ARG A 18 33.87 -38.70 -28.78
N LEU A 19 32.55 -38.59 -28.93
CA LEU A 19 31.71 -37.92 -27.94
C LEU A 19 31.78 -38.69 -26.62
N ILE A 20 31.84 -37.95 -25.50
CA ILE A 20 30.91 -38.03 -24.35
C ILE A 20 31.56 -37.30 -23.15
N GLY A 21 30.88 -36.27 -22.65
CA GLY A 21 30.72 -36.09 -21.20
C GLY A 21 31.56 -35.04 -20.49
N VAL A 22 31.30 -33.75 -20.71
CA VAL A 22 31.36 -32.75 -19.62
C VAL A 22 30.24 -31.73 -19.85
N SER A 23 29.08 -31.95 -19.22
CA SER A 23 28.01 -30.94 -19.14
C SER A 23 27.09 -31.26 -17.97
N VAL A 24 27.57 -31.04 -16.76
CA VAL A 24 26.71 -30.78 -15.60
C VAL A 24 27.45 -29.75 -14.75
N VAL A 25 26.71 -28.83 -14.14
CA VAL A 25 27.15 -27.74 -13.24
C VAL A 25 27.45 -26.39 -13.91
N VAL A 26 26.48 -25.84 -14.67
CA VAL A 26 26.19 -24.38 -14.67
C VAL A 26 24.68 -24.11 -14.91
N ILE A 27 23.78 -24.91 -14.34
CA ILE A 27 22.33 -24.63 -14.38
C ILE A 27 21.74 -24.79 -12.98
N CYS A 28 22.27 -24.05 -12.00
CA CYS A 28 21.59 -23.86 -10.72
C CYS A 28 21.70 -22.41 -10.19
N LEU A 29 22.32 -21.48 -10.92
CA LEU A 29 22.46 -20.08 -10.49
C LEU A 29 21.44 -19.12 -11.12
N LEU A 30 20.50 -19.62 -11.93
CA LEU A 30 19.49 -18.79 -12.62
C LEU A 30 18.05 -19.02 -12.13
N ALA A 31 17.83 -19.85 -11.11
CA ALA A 31 16.50 -20.20 -10.60
C ALA A 31 16.15 -19.54 -9.24
N ALA A 32 16.85 -18.49 -8.85
CA ALA A 32 16.53 -17.70 -7.66
C ALA A 32 16.68 -16.20 -7.95
N ALA A 33 16.25 -15.75 -9.13
CA ALA A 33 15.71 -14.40 -9.20
C ALA A 33 14.34 -14.48 -8.50
N GLY A 34 14.36 -14.41 -7.16
CA GLY A 34 13.14 -14.17 -6.41
C GLY A 34 12.46 -12.97 -7.03
N LEU A 35 11.15 -13.08 -7.26
CA LEU A 35 10.32 -11.94 -7.58
C LEU A 35 10.47 -10.97 -6.40
N ALA A 36 11.41 -10.03 -6.51
CA ALA A 36 11.55 -8.98 -5.54
C ALA A 36 10.24 -8.21 -5.59
N GLU A 37 9.48 -8.26 -4.50
CA GLU A 37 8.35 -7.38 -4.35
C GLU A 37 8.89 -5.95 -4.43
N ALA A 38 8.30 -5.24 -5.38
CA ALA A 38 8.51 -3.84 -5.67
C ALA A 38 8.60 -2.92 -4.45
N PHE A 39 7.90 -3.32 -3.40
CA PHE A 39 7.99 -2.77 -2.07
C PHE A 39 7.99 -3.97 -1.16
N PRO A 40 9.12 -4.32 -0.54
CA PRO A 40 9.10 -5.37 0.45
C PRO A 40 8.17 -4.90 1.57
N VAL A 41 7.04 -5.59 1.74
CA VAL A 41 6.18 -5.36 2.91
C VAL A 41 7.05 -5.58 4.14
N SER A 42 6.97 -4.68 5.13
CA SER A 42 7.75 -4.80 6.36
C SER A 42 7.72 -6.22 6.93
N SER A 43 8.83 -6.68 7.51
CA SER A 43 8.88 -7.96 8.22
C SER A 43 7.88 -8.08 9.38
N ALA A 44 7.26 -6.97 9.80
CA ALA A 44 6.17 -6.95 10.76
C ALA A 44 4.82 -7.41 10.15
N ALA A 45 4.66 -7.31 8.82
CA ALA A 45 3.45 -7.66 8.10
C ALA A 45 3.15 -9.15 8.18
N TRP A 46 1.87 -9.47 8.30
CA TRP A 46 1.41 -10.85 8.21
C TRP A 46 1.10 -11.21 6.77
N SER A 47 1.64 -12.33 6.30
CA SER A 47 1.27 -12.96 5.05
C SER A 47 -0.21 -13.38 5.06
N ASP A 48 -0.81 -13.53 3.88
CA ASP A 48 -2.19 -14.00 3.75
C ASP A 48 -2.39 -15.38 4.42
N GLY A 49 -1.40 -16.27 4.35
CA GLY A 49 -1.45 -17.57 5.04
C GLY A 49 -1.46 -17.45 6.56
N GLN A 50 -0.74 -16.46 7.13
CA GLN A 50 -0.83 -16.18 8.57
C GLN A 50 -2.22 -15.67 8.93
N TRP A 51 -2.79 -14.74 8.15
CA TRP A 51 -4.17 -14.27 8.36
C TRP A 51 -5.18 -15.42 8.34
N GLU A 52 -5.12 -16.27 7.32
CA GLU A 52 -5.97 -17.45 7.19
C GLU A 52 -5.82 -18.38 8.40
N GLN A 53 -4.60 -18.70 8.83
CA GLN A 53 -4.35 -19.52 10.01
C GLN A 53 -4.95 -18.91 11.28
N HIS A 54 -4.95 -17.58 11.39
CA HIS A 54 -5.52 -16.88 12.54
C HIS A 54 -7.05 -16.83 12.52
N CYS A 55 -7.70 -16.91 11.35
CA CYS A 55 -9.15 -16.78 11.21
C CYS A 55 -9.90 -18.08 10.90
N ASN A 56 -9.21 -19.18 10.57
CA ASN A 56 -9.80 -20.42 10.04
C ASN A 56 -10.87 -21.06 10.96
N ASP A 57 -10.74 -20.92 12.28
CA ASP A 57 -11.67 -21.49 13.26
C ASP A 57 -12.54 -20.43 13.97
N VAL A 58 -12.42 -19.17 13.56
CA VAL A 58 -13.14 -18.06 14.19
C VAL A 58 -14.60 -18.08 13.75
N ARG A 59 -15.48 -18.40 14.69
CA ARG A 59 -16.94 -18.34 14.54
C ARG A 59 -17.49 -17.32 15.51
N THR A 60 -17.99 -16.21 14.98
CA THR A 60 -18.50 -15.11 15.80
C THR A 60 -20.02 -15.04 15.75
N THR A 61 -20.62 -14.15 16.55
CA THR A 61 -22.06 -13.88 16.47
C THR A 61 -22.52 -13.49 15.07
N TYR A 62 -21.60 -13.00 14.24
CA TYR A 62 -21.79 -12.70 12.82
C TYR A 62 -21.95 -13.92 11.93
N ASN A 63 -21.06 -14.89 12.09
CA ASN A 63 -21.01 -16.10 11.29
C ASN A 63 -20.77 -17.30 12.22
N ARG A 64 -21.87 -17.81 12.77
CA ARG A 64 -21.84 -18.90 13.76
C ARG A 64 -21.56 -20.26 13.12
N THR A 65 -21.87 -20.39 11.83
CA THR A 65 -21.92 -21.68 11.12
C THR A 65 -20.76 -21.87 10.15
N ALA A 66 -20.12 -20.80 9.71
CA ALA A 66 -18.96 -20.82 8.82
C ALA A 66 -17.86 -19.86 9.31
N PRO A 67 -16.59 -20.08 8.92
CA PRO A 67 -15.51 -19.15 9.23
C PRO A 67 -15.68 -17.79 8.55
N LEU A 68 -14.86 -16.83 8.98
CA LEU A 68 -14.80 -15.50 8.37
C LEU A 68 -14.26 -15.56 6.93
N SER A 69 -14.76 -14.66 6.06
CA SER A 69 -14.35 -14.59 4.67
C SER A 69 -12.91 -14.09 4.52
N ALA A 70 -12.06 -14.87 3.86
CA ALA A 70 -10.71 -14.43 3.48
C ALA A 70 -10.70 -13.45 2.29
N LYS A 71 -11.84 -13.26 1.61
CA LYS A 71 -11.91 -12.53 0.32
C LYS A 71 -12.62 -11.18 0.41
N THR A 72 -13.47 -10.97 1.40
CA THR A 72 -14.35 -9.81 1.45
C THR A 72 -14.54 -9.34 2.88
N LEU A 73 -14.61 -8.03 3.09
CA LEU A 73 -15.16 -7.44 4.32
C LEU A 73 -16.67 -7.22 4.13
N THR A 74 -17.45 -7.88 4.95
CA THR A 74 -18.91 -7.94 4.84
C THR A 74 -19.64 -6.93 5.71
N LEU A 75 -18.92 -6.28 6.62
CA LEU A 75 -19.43 -5.19 7.46
C LEU A 75 -20.02 -4.06 6.61
N LYS A 76 -21.11 -3.46 7.09
CA LYS A 76 -21.81 -2.35 6.43
C LYS A 76 -21.97 -1.16 7.41
N PRO A 77 -22.15 0.07 6.92
CA PRO A 77 -22.26 1.25 7.79
C PRO A 77 -23.51 1.29 8.67
N GLU A 78 -24.52 0.47 8.39
CA GLU A 78 -25.75 0.30 9.19
C GLU A 78 -25.60 -0.77 10.28
N ASP A 79 -24.49 -1.52 10.27
CA ASP A 79 -24.27 -2.56 11.25
C ASP A 79 -24.05 -1.96 12.64
N PRO A 80 -24.70 -2.48 13.71
CA PRO A 80 -24.50 -1.96 15.07
C PRO A 80 -23.04 -2.04 15.55
N ARG A 81 -22.21 -2.89 14.94
CA ARG A 81 -20.77 -3.02 15.22
C ARG A 81 -19.92 -1.98 14.54
N PHE A 82 -20.47 -1.27 13.55
CA PHE A 82 -19.68 -0.46 12.63
C PHE A 82 -18.90 0.65 13.34
N LEU A 83 -19.48 1.29 14.34
CA LEU A 83 -18.77 2.34 15.07
C LEU A 83 -17.57 1.79 15.85
N ASP A 84 -17.71 0.65 16.53
CA ASP A 84 -16.58 -0.01 17.18
C ASP A 84 -15.53 -0.46 16.15
N PHE A 85 -15.96 -0.89 14.96
CA PHE A 85 -15.04 -1.23 13.88
C PHE A 85 -14.22 -0.03 13.41
N LEU A 86 -14.84 1.14 13.28
CA LEU A 86 -14.13 2.37 12.91
C LEU A 86 -13.09 2.75 13.96
N TYR A 87 -13.46 2.75 15.24
CA TYR A 87 -12.51 2.97 16.32
C TYR A 87 -11.41 1.91 16.32
N TRP A 88 -11.76 0.66 16.00
CA TRP A 88 -10.81 -0.44 15.89
C TRP A 88 -9.80 -0.23 14.77
N ALA A 89 -10.26 0.10 13.57
CA ALA A 89 -9.40 0.37 12.42
C ALA A 89 -8.49 1.57 12.70
N TRP A 90 -9.05 2.64 13.29
CA TRP A 90 -8.30 3.85 13.65
C TRP A 90 -7.18 3.57 14.65
N ALA A 91 -7.45 2.90 15.77
CA ALA A 91 -6.40 2.67 16.76
C ALA A 91 -5.31 1.69 16.29
N ASN A 92 -5.62 0.84 15.31
CA ASN A 92 -4.64 -0.02 14.65
C ASN A 92 -3.99 0.66 13.42
N LYS A 93 -4.35 1.91 13.11
CA LYS A 93 -3.76 2.73 12.04
C LYS A 93 -3.83 2.06 10.67
N ILE A 94 -4.91 1.32 10.42
CA ILE A 94 -5.03 0.48 9.22
C ILE A 94 -5.17 1.34 7.96
N ILE A 95 -5.78 2.52 8.09
CA ILE A 95 -6.10 3.42 6.98
C ILE A 95 -5.11 4.59 6.92
N GLU A 96 -4.13 4.66 7.84
CA GLU A 96 -2.97 5.53 7.65
C GLU A 96 -2.21 5.01 6.42
N HIS A 97 -2.06 5.85 5.40
CA HIS A 97 -1.42 5.42 4.16
C HIS A 97 -0.68 6.55 3.48
N GLN A 98 0.29 6.14 2.66
CA GLN A 98 1.05 7.02 1.82
C GLN A 98 0.72 6.74 0.36
N VAL A 99 0.57 7.80 -0.42
CA VAL A 99 0.50 7.71 -1.87
C VAL A 99 1.90 7.83 -2.46
N GLU A 100 2.26 6.83 -3.24
CA GLU A 100 3.55 6.76 -3.93
C GLU A 100 3.45 7.13 -5.43
N GLN A 101 4.59 7.19 -6.12
CA GLN A 101 4.65 7.54 -7.53
C GLN A 101 3.92 6.55 -8.45
N MET A 102 3.59 7.02 -9.66
CA MET A 102 3.09 6.18 -10.76
C MET A 102 4.08 5.05 -11.06
N GLY A 103 3.62 3.81 -10.96
CA GLY A 103 4.45 2.64 -11.22
C GLY A 103 5.64 2.46 -10.27
N GLY A 104 5.65 3.14 -9.10
CA GLY A 104 6.58 2.97 -7.96
C GLY A 104 8.07 3.21 -8.25
N THR A 105 8.86 3.52 -7.22
CA THR A 105 10.31 3.74 -7.36
C THR A 105 11.10 2.49 -7.63
N GLU A 106 10.53 1.34 -7.29
CA GLU A 106 11.14 0.02 -7.40
C GLU A 106 10.12 -1.01 -7.91
N TRP A 107 9.00 -0.54 -8.49
CA TRP A 107 7.89 -1.39 -8.86
C TRP A 107 7.99 -2.04 -10.23
N ASN A 108 8.02 -3.37 -10.19
CA ASN A 108 8.12 -4.24 -11.37
C ASN A 108 6.75 -4.74 -11.88
N GLY A 109 5.63 -4.28 -11.30
CA GLY A 109 4.27 -4.66 -11.71
C GLY A 109 3.64 -3.69 -12.71
N PRO A 110 2.31 -3.69 -12.89
CA PRO A 110 1.64 -2.81 -13.84
C PRO A 110 1.93 -1.32 -13.56
N ALA A 111 2.47 -0.61 -14.56
CA ALA A 111 2.80 0.81 -14.48
C ALA A 111 1.59 1.73 -14.81
N ASN A 112 0.39 1.17 -14.91
CA ASN A 112 -0.84 1.89 -15.27
C ASN A 112 -1.59 2.46 -14.05
N GLY A 113 -0.95 2.47 -12.87
CA GLY A 113 -1.58 2.87 -11.63
C GLY A 113 -0.63 3.55 -10.64
N VAL A 114 -1.25 4.08 -9.59
CA VAL A 114 -0.62 4.72 -8.45
C VAL A 114 -0.64 3.76 -7.28
N ILE A 115 0.44 3.73 -6.52
CA ILE A 115 0.62 2.79 -5.43
C ILE A 115 0.25 3.47 -4.11
N PHE A 116 -0.52 2.75 -3.30
CA PHE A 116 -0.87 3.16 -1.95
C PHE A 116 -0.20 2.21 -0.98
N HIS A 117 0.62 2.75 -0.09
CA HIS A 117 1.27 2.03 0.99
C HIS A 117 0.48 2.22 2.28
N TRP A 118 -0.25 1.18 2.66
CA TRP A 118 -1.17 1.18 3.80
C TRP A 118 -0.50 0.67 5.06
N ALA A 119 -0.92 1.21 6.22
CA ALA A 119 -0.52 0.81 7.55
C ALA A 119 0.99 0.58 7.72
N PRO A 120 1.85 1.53 7.28
CA PRO A 120 3.30 1.31 7.18
C PRO A 120 3.92 0.95 8.53
N GLY A 121 4.75 -0.08 8.55
CA GLY A 121 5.45 -0.61 9.71
C GLY A 121 4.62 -1.53 10.61
N SER A 122 3.41 -1.94 10.19
CA SER A 122 2.49 -2.73 11.01
C SER A 122 2.20 -4.11 10.43
N ARG A 123 1.52 -4.97 11.19
CA ARG A 123 1.09 -6.29 10.69
C ARG A 123 0.02 -6.24 9.60
N TRP A 124 -0.66 -5.10 9.46
CA TRP A 124 -1.68 -4.85 8.44
C TRP A 124 -1.13 -4.19 7.19
N GLU A 125 0.19 -3.98 7.12
CA GLU A 125 0.83 -3.31 6.00
C GLU A 125 0.51 -4.02 4.68
N ALA A 126 0.14 -3.22 3.67
CA ALA A 126 -0.23 -3.70 2.35
C ALA A 126 0.07 -2.66 1.27
N HIS A 127 0.32 -3.12 0.05
CA HIS A 127 0.45 -2.27 -1.14
C HIS A 127 -0.68 -2.56 -2.10
N THR A 128 -1.40 -1.51 -2.52
CA THR A 128 -2.45 -1.62 -3.53
C THR A 128 -2.14 -0.74 -4.73
N VAL A 129 -2.38 -1.24 -5.94
CA VAL A 129 -2.28 -0.45 -7.17
C VAL A 129 -3.68 0.00 -7.58
N VAL A 130 -3.92 1.31 -7.57
CA VAL A 130 -5.19 1.88 -8.03
C VAL A 130 -5.03 2.59 -9.37
N PRO A 131 -6.07 2.63 -10.22
CA PRO A 131 -6.03 3.40 -11.46
C PRO A 131 -5.74 4.88 -11.20
N LEU A 132 -5.01 5.53 -12.12
CA LEU A 132 -4.63 6.94 -11.99
C LEU A 132 -5.82 7.88 -11.72
N ASP A 133 -6.96 7.68 -12.39
CA ASP A 133 -8.17 8.48 -12.15
C ASP A 133 -8.74 8.30 -10.74
N HIS A 134 -8.60 7.12 -10.15
CA HIS A 134 -8.96 6.88 -8.75
C HIS A 134 -8.01 7.68 -7.85
N ALA A 135 -6.71 7.50 -8.05
CA ALA A 135 -5.67 8.17 -7.27
C ALA A 135 -5.82 9.69 -7.30
N ILE A 136 -6.06 10.29 -8.46
CA ILE A 136 -6.25 11.74 -8.60
C ILE A 136 -7.42 12.25 -7.75
N ARG A 137 -8.55 11.51 -7.75
CA ARG A 137 -9.72 11.89 -6.93
C ARG A 137 -9.38 11.86 -5.45
N HIS A 138 -8.70 10.82 -5.01
CA HIS A 138 -8.26 10.62 -3.63
C HIS A 138 -7.23 11.70 -3.21
N ILE A 139 -6.16 11.88 -3.99
CA ILE A 139 -5.02 12.74 -3.64
C ILE A 139 -5.33 14.22 -3.82
N ALA A 140 -5.89 14.62 -4.96
CA ALA A 140 -5.97 16.04 -5.30
C ALA A 140 -7.38 16.59 -5.23
N GLY A 141 -8.39 15.75 -5.40
CA GLY A 141 -9.79 16.14 -5.23
C GLY A 141 -10.11 16.57 -3.80
N GLU A 142 -9.52 15.89 -2.82
CA GLU A 142 -9.87 16.03 -1.41
C GLU A 142 -8.96 17.02 -0.66
N HIS A 143 -7.74 17.23 -1.15
CA HIS A 143 -6.73 18.03 -0.46
C HIS A 143 -6.72 19.52 -0.80
N ASN A 144 -7.51 19.93 -1.80
CA ASN A 144 -7.56 21.30 -2.30
C ASN A 144 -6.17 21.93 -2.54
N TRP A 145 -5.21 21.13 -3.00
CA TRP A 145 -3.84 21.56 -3.21
C TRP A 145 -3.75 22.68 -4.23
N GLN A 146 -2.88 23.65 -3.95
CA GLN A 146 -2.61 24.80 -4.81
C GLN A 146 -1.22 24.69 -5.44
N ASP A 147 -1.04 25.27 -6.63
CA ASP A 147 0.23 25.24 -7.36
C ASP A 147 1.39 25.92 -6.60
N ASN A 148 1.08 26.86 -5.71
CA ASN A 148 2.05 27.52 -4.83
C ASN A 148 2.58 26.62 -3.70
N MET A 149 1.97 25.46 -3.46
CA MET A 149 2.47 24.45 -2.53
C MET A 149 3.56 23.57 -3.15
N PHE A 150 3.70 23.60 -4.49
CA PHE A 150 4.64 22.77 -5.27
C PHE A 150 5.38 23.64 -6.32
N LYS A 151 5.96 24.75 -5.88
CA LYS A 151 6.43 25.83 -6.78
C LYS A 151 7.47 25.36 -7.78
N GLU A 152 8.48 24.63 -7.33
CA GLU A 152 9.58 24.12 -8.15
C GLU A 152 9.12 23.16 -9.24
N PHE A 153 7.96 22.52 -9.07
CA PHE A 153 7.34 21.74 -10.12
C PHE A 153 6.69 22.66 -11.14
N PHE A 154 5.80 23.55 -10.70
CA PHE A 154 4.95 24.35 -11.59
C PHE A 154 5.68 25.50 -12.29
N GLU A 155 6.74 26.05 -11.71
CA GLU A 155 7.54 27.14 -12.30
C GLU A 155 8.14 26.76 -13.66
N LYS A 156 8.45 25.46 -13.86
CA LYS A 156 8.95 24.92 -15.14
C LYS A 156 7.92 24.99 -16.28
N PHE A 157 6.65 25.16 -15.94
CA PHE A 157 5.52 25.15 -16.87
C PHE A 157 4.77 26.50 -16.91
N GLY A 158 5.34 27.54 -16.29
CA GLY A 158 4.79 28.90 -16.27
C GLY A 158 4.54 29.44 -14.86
N PRO A 159 4.07 30.70 -14.74
CA PRO A 159 3.97 31.39 -13.45
C PRO A 159 3.02 30.67 -12.48
N VAL A 160 3.40 30.59 -11.22
CA VAL A 160 2.57 30.07 -10.10
C VAL A 160 1.49 31.10 -9.73
N LYS A 161 0.24 30.66 -9.56
CA LYS A 161 -0.93 31.57 -9.41
C LYS A 161 -1.74 31.39 -8.12
N GLY A 162 -1.41 30.42 -7.27
CA GLY A 162 -2.22 30.04 -6.11
C GLY A 162 -3.54 29.36 -6.49
N VAL A 163 -3.59 28.73 -7.66
CA VAL A 163 -4.79 28.04 -8.15
C VAL A 163 -4.73 26.55 -7.82
N ASN A 164 -5.90 25.91 -7.76
CA ASN A 164 -5.97 24.47 -7.51
C ASN A 164 -5.19 23.68 -8.57
N ILE A 165 -4.36 22.71 -8.16
CA ILE A 165 -3.48 21.96 -9.07
C ILE A 165 -4.25 21.19 -10.15
N ARG A 166 -5.51 20.83 -9.91
CA ARG A 166 -6.38 20.18 -10.91
C ARG A 166 -6.62 21.06 -12.14
N GLN A 167 -6.51 22.38 -11.99
CA GLN A 167 -6.61 23.33 -13.10
C GLN A 167 -5.30 23.45 -13.88
N ARG A 168 -4.18 23.02 -13.29
CA ARG A 168 -2.84 23.08 -13.88
C ARG A 168 -2.45 21.79 -14.56
N LEU A 169 -2.88 20.65 -14.00
CA LEU A 169 -2.48 19.32 -14.44
C LEU A 169 -3.46 18.75 -15.46
N SER A 170 -2.91 18.12 -16.49
CA SER A 170 -3.70 17.38 -17.49
C SER A 170 -3.31 15.91 -17.56
N MET A 171 -4.06 15.11 -18.30
CA MET A 171 -3.74 13.69 -18.49
C MET A 171 -2.67 13.47 -19.56
N ASP A 172 -2.68 14.30 -20.62
CA ASP A 172 -1.96 14.07 -21.87
C ASP A 172 -0.94 15.16 -22.21
N LYS A 173 -1.10 16.37 -21.69
CA LYS A 173 -0.26 17.54 -21.99
C LYS A 173 0.52 18.03 -20.77
N PRO A 174 1.82 18.30 -20.89
CA PRO A 174 2.58 18.86 -19.78
C PRO A 174 2.00 20.20 -19.27
N PRO A 175 1.98 20.42 -17.94
CA PRO A 175 2.35 19.47 -16.90
C PRO A 175 1.28 18.37 -16.70
N THR A 176 1.70 17.12 -16.69
CA THR A 176 0.79 15.96 -16.54
C THR A 176 0.67 15.50 -15.09
N TRP A 177 -0.44 14.81 -14.77
CA TRP A 177 -0.62 14.12 -13.50
C TRP A 177 0.50 13.12 -13.20
N ALA A 178 0.91 12.34 -14.20
CA ALA A 178 1.99 11.36 -14.03
C ALA A 178 3.32 12.05 -13.65
N GLN A 179 3.68 13.15 -14.33
CA GLN A 179 4.87 13.93 -13.99
C GLN A 179 4.80 14.52 -12.58
N PHE A 180 3.62 14.98 -12.16
CA PHE A 180 3.43 15.55 -10.83
C PHE A 180 3.53 14.48 -9.74
N LEU A 181 2.84 13.35 -9.88
CA LEU A 181 2.90 12.25 -8.93
C LEU A 181 4.31 11.65 -8.81
N GLN A 182 5.02 11.55 -9.93
CA GLN A 182 6.44 11.19 -9.94
C GLN A 182 7.29 12.17 -9.12
N HIS A 183 6.99 13.47 -9.20
CA HIS A 183 7.73 14.49 -8.48
C HIS A 183 7.45 14.48 -6.98
N ILE A 184 6.19 14.29 -6.57
CA ILE A 184 5.79 14.37 -5.15
C ILE A 184 5.85 13.04 -4.39
N GLY A 185 5.84 11.91 -5.10
CA GLY A 185 5.85 10.57 -4.52
C GLY A 185 7.12 9.76 -4.82
N GLY A 186 8.09 10.35 -5.52
CA GLY A 186 9.34 9.67 -5.88
C GLY A 186 10.37 9.59 -4.75
N PRO A 187 11.52 8.93 -4.99
CA PRO A 187 12.47 8.55 -3.94
C PRO A 187 13.13 9.78 -3.31
N ASP A 188 13.36 10.79 -4.14
CA ASP A 188 13.99 12.05 -3.76
C ASP A 188 12.95 13.14 -3.47
N SER A 189 11.68 12.76 -3.32
CA SER A 189 10.60 13.74 -3.12
C SER A 189 10.73 14.42 -1.75
N PRO A 190 10.84 15.76 -1.70
CA PRO A 190 10.72 16.49 -0.44
C PRO A 190 9.26 16.54 0.07
N TYR A 191 8.31 16.04 -0.73
CA TYR A 191 6.87 16.08 -0.50
C TYR A 191 6.30 14.84 0.16
N TYR A 192 7.14 13.91 0.63
CA TYR A 192 6.72 12.68 1.31
C TYR A 192 5.62 12.90 2.36
N ARG A 193 5.68 14.01 3.10
CA ARG A 193 4.66 14.34 4.11
C ARG A 193 3.31 14.70 3.52
N TYR A 194 3.26 15.31 2.33
CA TYR A 194 2.03 15.75 1.63
C TYR A 194 1.17 14.56 1.23
N VAL A 195 1.79 13.47 0.83
CA VAL A 195 1.13 12.27 0.34
C VAL A 195 0.74 11.28 1.44
N PHE A 196 0.92 11.66 2.71
CA PHE A 196 0.58 10.81 3.85
C PHE A 196 -0.73 11.26 4.49
N HIS A 197 -1.66 10.32 4.65
CA HIS A 197 -2.97 10.53 5.26
C HIS A 197 -3.03 9.84 6.61
N GLN A 198 -3.56 10.55 7.61
CA GLN A 198 -3.79 10.03 8.94
C GLN A 198 -5.20 10.34 9.42
N GLU A 199 -5.86 9.38 10.04
CA GLU A 199 -7.13 9.63 10.71
C GLU A 199 -6.92 10.48 11.98
N SER A 200 -7.75 11.50 12.12
CA SER A 200 -7.62 12.49 13.21
C SER A 200 -8.82 12.56 14.14
N ALA A 201 -10.03 12.26 13.64
CA ALA A 201 -11.25 12.24 14.45
C ALA A 201 -12.34 11.39 13.81
N ILE A 202 -13.23 10.84 14.65
CA ILE A 202 -14.47 10.16 14.24
C ILE A 202 -15.64 10.94 14.85
N ASP A 203 -16.54 11.44 14.01
CA ASP A 203 -17.79 12.08 14.42
C ASP A 203 -18.96 11.11 14.14
N PRO A 204 -19.45 10.40 15.17
CA PRO A 204 -20.55 9.45 15.00
C PRO A 204 -21.90 10.13 14.72
N VAL A 205 -22.07 11.39 15.11
CA VAL A 205 -23.32 12.15 14.91
C VAL A 205 -23.42 12.58 13.46
N ARG A 206 -22.34 13.12 12.90
CA ARG A 206 -22.27 13.50 11.48
C ARG A 206 -21.99 12.32 10.55
N ARG A 207 -21.61 11.16 11.11
CA ARG A 207 -21.17 9.96 10.37
C ARG A 207 -20.01 10.26 9.44
N THR A 208 -19.02 10.99 9.97
CA THR A 208 -17.82 11.36 9.24
C THR A 208 -16.55 10.95 9.98
N VAL A 209 -15.49 10.69 9.20
CA VAL A 209 -14.12 10.53 9.69
C VAL A 209 -13.31 11.69 9.13
N THR A 210 -12.66 12.44 10.00
CA THR A 210 -11.74 13.51 9.60
C THR A 210 -10.35 12.92 9.43
N LEU A 211 -9.80 13.07 8.23
CA LEU A 211 -8.41 12.75 7.93
C LEU A 211 -7.60 14.04 7.83
N VAL A 212 -6.32 13.90 8.13
CA VAL A 212 -5.31 14.92 7.96
C VAL A 212 -4.32 14.40 6.92
N GLY A 213 -4.27 15.07 5.78
CA GLY A 213 -3.19 14.92 4.82
C GLY A 213 -1.99 15.79 5.19
N GLY A 214 -0.93 15.72 4.39
CA GLY A 214 0.26 16.47 4.73
C GLY A 214 0.08 17.98 4.75
N GLN A 215 0.95 18.61 5.56
CA GLN A 215 0.84 19.99 6.03
C GLN A 215 -0.41 20.31 6.85
N GLY A 216 -1.10 19.30 7.38
CA GLY A 216 -2.24 19.53 8.27
C GLY A 216 -3.54 19.84 7.53
N VAL A 217 -3.58 19.59 6.21
CA VAL A 217 -4.80 19.75 5.41
C VAL A 217 -5.84 18.75 5.90
N ARG A 218 -6.98 19.26 6.35
CA ARG A 218 -8.08 18.43 6.84
C ARG A 218 -9.11 18.21 5.75
N PHE A 219 -9.59 16.99 5.64
CA PHE A 219 -10.73 16.61 4.81
C PHE A 219 -11.57 15.56 5.52
N GLU A 220 -12.82 15.39 5.08
CA GLU A 220 -13.79 14.53 5.74
C GLU A 220 -14.28 13.46 4.78
N TYR A 221 -14.32 12.21 5.26
CA TYR A 221 -14.99 11.10 4.60
C TYR A 221 -16.31 10.81 5.29
N SER A 222 -17.34 10.51 4.52
CA SER A 222 -18.51 9.81 5.06
C SER A 222 -18.11 8.41 5.49
N PHE A 223 -18.89 7.82 6.40
CA PHE A 223 -18.72 6.42 6.80
C PHE A 223 -18.73 5.44 5.62
N ASP A 224 -19.57 5.66 4.60
CA ASP A 224 -19.60 4.85 3.38
C ASP A 224 -18.29 4.92 2.60
N ARG A 225 -17.79 6.15 2.38
CA ARG A 225 -16.54 6.39 1.67
C ARG A 225 -15.36 5.79 2.42
N TYR A 226 -15.34 5.96 3.73
CA TYR A 226 -14.29 5.42 4.60
C TYR A 226 -14.30 3.88 4.57
N LEU A 227 -15.47 3.23 4.61
CA LEU A 227 -15.55 1.77 4.47
C LEU A 227 -15.10 1.27 3.10
N GLN A 228 -15.28 2.04 2.02
CA GLN A 228 -14.73 1.69 0.72
C GLN A 228 -13.20 1.63 0.75
N GLU A 229 -12.54 2.59 1.41
CA GLU A 229 -11.07 2.57 1.59
C GLU A 229 -10.61 1.38 2.43
N ILE A 230 -11.30 1.10 3.55
CA ILE A 230 -10.96 -0.07 4.39
C ILE A 230 -10.99 -1.38 3.58
N LYS A 231 -11.91 -1.50 2.61
CA LYS A 231 -12.07 -2.71 1.79
C LYS A 231 -10.92 -2.97 0.81
N GLU A 232 -10.08 -1.98 0.54
CA GLU A 232 -8.86 -2.17 -0.26
C GLU A 232 -7.82 -3.02 0.49
N VAL A 233 -7.84 -3.02 1.83
CA VAL A 233 -6.83 -3.67 2.66
C VAL A 233 -7.36 -4.74 3.60
N LEU A 234 -8.63 -4.67 4.00
CA LEU A 234 -9.22 -5.62 4.94
C LEU A 234 -10.26 -6.54 4.29
N THR A 235 -10.25 -7.78 4.76
CA THR A 235 -11.33 -8.76 4.63
C THR A 235 -11.87 -9.12 6.02
N ASP A 236 -12.94 -9.92 6.10
CA ASP A 236 -13.42 -10.41 7.40
C ASP A 236 -12.32 -11.18 8.14
N CYS A 237 -11.53 -11.99 7.43
CA CYS A 237 -10.40 -12.71 8.00
C CYS A 237 -9.30 -11.76 8.51
N LYS A 238 -8.90 -10.73 7.76
CA LYS A 238 -7.90 -9.73 8.21
C LYS A 238 -8.40 -8.88 9.39
N SER A 239 -9.71 -8.87 9.62
CA SER A 239 -10.37 -8.22 10.75
C SER A 239 -10.87 -9.19 11.82
N TYR A 240 -10.42 -10.46 11.85
CA TYR A 240 -10.95 -11.47 12.78
C TYR A 240 -10.93 -11.02 14.25
N GLN A 241 -9.86 -10.34 14.67
CA GLN A 241 -9.70 -9.86 16.03
C GLN A 241 -10.77 -8.85 16.43
N PHE A 242 -11.21 -8.01 15.48
CA PHE A 242 -12.31 -7.09 15.75
C PHE A 242 -13.57 -7.87 16.15
N PHE A 243 -13.94 -8.89 15.38
CA PHE A 243 -15.14 -9.66 15.65
C PHE A 243 -15.05 -10.45 16.97
N GLU A 244 -13.90 -11.05 17.28
CA GLU A 244 -13.70 -11.74 18.57
C GLU A 244 -13.77 -10.79 19.77
N LEU A 245 -13.15 -9.61 19.66
CA LEU A 245 -13.20 -8.58 20.70
C LEU A 245 -14.63 -8.07 20.91
N TYR A 246 -15.36 -7.83 19.82
CA TYR A 246 -16.74 -7.39 19.89
C TYR A 246 -17.63 -8.43 20.57
N ASP A 247 -17.49 -9.71 20.23
CA ASP A 247 -18.26 -10.79 20.88
C ASP A 247 -17.93 -10.91 22.38
N ARG A 248 -16.66 -10.69 22.76
CA ARG A 248 -16.21 -10.79 24.15
C ARG A 248 -16.65 -9.61 25.01
N TYR A 249 -16.56 -8.39 24.48
CA TYR A 249 -16.70 -7.16 25.28
C TYR A 249 -17.97 -6.36 24.99
N GLY A 250 -18.68 -6.69 23.91
CA GLY A 250 -19.89 -6.02 23.47
C GLY A 250 -19.65 -4.61 22.91
N THR A 251 -20.75 -3.87 22.73
CA THR A 251 -20.76 -2.53 22.16
C THR A 251 -19.92 -1.53 22.96
N GLY A 252 -19.26 -0.63 22.24
CA GLY A 252 -18.46 0.46 22.80
C GLY A 252 -17.14 -0.02 23.38
N PHE A 253 -16.66 -1.22 23.05
CA PHE A 253 -15.36 -1.68 23.54
C PHE A 253 -14.21 -0.86 22.94
N ALA A 254 -14.30 -0.51 21.65
CA ALA A 254 -13.22 0.15 20.93
C ALA A 254 -13.21 1.68 21.14
N SER A 255 -14.25 2.26 21.72
CA SER A 255 -14.24 3.67 22.11
C SER A 255 -13.60 3.92 23.49
N LYS A 256 -13.23 2.87 24.24
CA LYS A 256 -12.65 2.97 25.59
C LYS A 256 -11.13 3.12 25.56
N THR A 257 -10.55 4.10 26.26
CA THR A 257 -9.09 4.26 26.33
C THR A 257 -8.37 2.96 26.72
N GLY A 258 -7.29 2.60 26.00
CA GLY A 258 -6.42 1.47 26.34
C GLY A 258 -6.88 0.09 25.86
N TRP A 259 -7.93 0.00 25.03
CA TRP A 259 -8.34 -1.26 24.40
C TRP A 259 -7.32 -1.73 23.33
N ALA A 260 -6.63 -0.80 22.67
CA ALA A 260 -5.65 -1.11 21.62
C ALA A 260 -4.43 -1.82 22.23
N GLY A 261 -3.96 -2.89 21.58
CA GLY A 261 -2.83 -3.70 22.05
C GLY A 261 -3.21 -4.83 23.02
N GLN A 262 -4.49 -5.03 23.35
CA GLN A 262 -4.92 -6.19 24.13
C GLN A 262 -4.75 -7.48 23.31
N PRO A 263 -4.07 -8.52 23.85
CA PRO A 263 -3.93 -9.78 23.16
C PRO A 263 -5.30 -10.47 23.05
N VAL A 264 -5.65 -10.91 21.84
CA VAL A 264 -6.80 -11.79 21.65
C VAL A 264 -6.30 -13.22 21.89
N SER A 265 -6.55 -13.75 23.08
CA SER A 265 -6.37 -15.17 23.34
C SER A 265 -7.32 -15.95 22.42
N LYS A 266 -6.79 -16.92 21.65
CA LYS A 266 -7.63 -17.87 20.94
C LYS A 266 -8.60 -18.50 21.95
N PRO A 267 -9.89 -18.67 21.60
CA PRO A 267 -10.84 -19.37 22.44
C PRO A 267 -10.38 -20.79 22.76
#